data_AF-A0A3R9XRB0-F1
#
_entry.id   AF-A0A3R9XRB0-F1
#
_cell.length_a   1.000
_cell.length_b   1.000
_cell.length_c   1.000
_cell.angle_alpha   90.00
_cell.angle_beta   90.00
_cell.angle_gamma   90.00
#
_symmetry.space_group_name_H-M   'P 1'
#
loop_
_entity.id
_entity.type
_entity.pdbx_description
1 polymer ?
#
loop_
_entity_poly.entity_id
_entity_poly.type
_entity_poly.pdbx_seq_one_letter_code
_entity_poly.pdbx_strand_id
1 'polypeptide(L)'
;MTVHRCTVTVVRRGGWSWGPDPRALVRDVVDTLPDLLADHFAPQLAGDGPDVEITEPVIVTVRPGAFGRFGRSATSAEVRFSPVTMAEVPAGPPPDEVSFEESFAAPAAPWAAPVAAALFGELAERGELDALLALLPEESLVTYVTALLADDRTAAARLLTELARRAGPGWPADLLPEPLRDPFAGAATGDLPGLLAAYVTTADREDVARLARALAGEPSPDTAEPAPPPGPVAGRATGEVRVRSALPFLLTGPLARIGYLDAIGPALAGAELTEYAPLFAAALAYKVLGVTERGWRRGEHDTETAAVFAGLEPPVPEERLAAFARLARPALPVLDGVLALAVCRGHDPADPLLLTGADGGLLLVDAQGMFPVAWTTDAAALLPHWRACGRPAVLICDGPLPTGTLRELDAAGVPFLTGVRPLRGDPVTRLPWRTPLWTGATRRPADPRPAASLPAHADRCADLVTALVAERRAVPLAADGALERTVTLAAALGLSTIAWTLWRDRETPDPLSALHRFADLEATVRFERAAVRVRVPMGRRHADLLRGGLLADVADVPWLGGRALTFSGG
;
A
#
# COMPACT_ATOMS: atom_id res chain seq x y z
N MET A 1 16.11 -11.25 -37.66
CA MET A 1 14.83 -10.58 -37.32
C MET A 1 15.00 -9.08 -37.52
N THR A 2 14.06 -8.43 -38.21
CA THR A 2 14.05 -6.96 -38.38
C THR A 2 12.73 -6.44 -37.83
N VAL A 3 12.76 -5.53 -36.87
CA VAL A 3 11.55 -4.97 -36.24
C VAL A 3 11.25 -3.62 -36.86
N HIS A 4 10.10 -3.48 -37.55
CA HIS A 4 9.75 -2.26 -38.26
C HIS A 4 9.12 -1.18 -37.36
N ARG A 5 8.33 -1.59 -36.37
CA ARG A 5 7.72 -0.70 -35.37
C ARG A 5 7.67 -1.42 -34.02
N CYS A 6 8.19 -0.77 -32.99
CA CYS A 6 8.12 -1.24 -31.61
C CYS A 6 7.92 -0.04 -30.69
N THR A 7 6.95 -0.16 -29.79
CA THR A 7 6.78 0.77 -28.67
C THR A 7 7.15 0.01 -27.41
N VAL A 8 8.18 0.49 -26.70
CA VAL A 8 8.63 -0.13 -25.45
C VAL A 8 8.07 0.67 -24.27
N THR A 9 7.27 0.00 -23.44
CA THR A 9 6.77 0.56 -22.19
C THR A 9 7.44 -0.17 -21.03
N VAL A 10 8.30 0.52 -20.29
CA VAL A 10 8.95 -0.04 -19.10
C VAL A 10 8.10 0.27 -17.88
N VAL A 11 7.57 -0.76 -17.23
CA VAL A 11 6.78 -0.63 -16.00
C VAL A 11 7.56 -1.25 -14.85
N ARG A 12 7.93 -0.43 -13.87
CA ARG A 12 8.58 -0.92 -12.65
C ARG A 12 7.51 -1.30 -11.63
N ARG A 13 7.61 -2.51 -11.09
CA ARG A 13 6.76 -3.01 -10.00
C ARG A 13 7.57 -3.05 -8.70
N GLY A 14 7.17 -2.27 -7.69
CA GLY A 14 7.74 -2.22 -6.34
C GLY A 14 8.91 -1.25 -6.11
N GLY A 15 8.80 -0.34 -5.12
CA GLY A 15 9.80 0.66 -4.65
C GLY A 15 9.63 2.09 -5.20
N TRP A 16 10.47 3.06 -4.81
CA TRP A 16 10.28 4.50 -5.14
C TRP A 16 11.30 5.10 -6.10
N SER A 17 12.45 4.44 -6.27
CA SER A 17 13.55 4.95 -7.08
C SER A 17 13.80 4.01 -8.26
N TRP A 18 13.96 4.62 -9.43
CA TRP A 18 14.49 3.96 -10.63
C TRP A 18 16.01 3.79 -10.57
N GLY A 19 16.62 4.04 -9.41
CA GLY A 19 18.05 4.18 -9.24
C GLY A 19 18.53 5.60 -9.54
N PRO A 20 19.84 5.86 -9.40
CA PRO A 20 20.42 7.18 -9.59
C PRO A 20 20.35 7.69 -11.05
N ASP A 21 20.20 6.81 -12.04
CA ASP A 21 20.01 7.17 -13.45
C ASP A 21 18.87 6.34 -14.11
N PRO A 22 17.61 6.82 -14.02
CA PRO A 22 16.46 6.16 -14.64
C PRO A 22 16.58 6.04 -16.17
N ARG A 23 17.28 6.98 -16.81
CA ARG A 23 17.46 6.98 -18.28
C ARG A 23 18.48 5.95 -18.71
N ALA A 24 19.47 5.63 -17.87
CA ALA A 24 20.37 4.51 -18.12
C ALA A 24 19.58 3.20 -18.12
N LEU A 25 18.70 2.97 -17.15
CA LEU A 25 17.88 1.74 -17.14
C LEU A 25 17.03 1.59 -18.39
N VAL A 26 16.34 2.64 -18.84
CA VAL A 26 15.54 2.58 -20.07
C VAL A 26 16.43 2.32 -21.29
N ARG A 27 17.62 2.92 -21.36
CA ARG A 27 18.60 2.64 -22.41
C ARG A 27 19.06 1.20 -22.38
N ASP A 28 19.44 0.68 -21.21
CA ASP A 28 19.85 -0.70 -21.04
C ASP A 28 18.75 -1.68 -21.49
N VAL A 29 17.48 -1.40 -21.16
CA VAL A 29 16.34 -2.19 -21.64
C VAL A 29 16.22 -2.11 -23.16
N VAL A 30 16.26 -0.91 -23.74
CA VAL A 30 16.16 -0.72 -25.21
C VAL A 30 17.34 -1.37 -25.95
N ASP A 31 18.53 -1.35 -25.35
CA ASP A 31 19.75 -1.92 -25.93
C ASP A 31 19.75 -3.46 -25.83
N THR A 32 19.15 -4.03 -24.78
CA THR A 32 19.12 -5.49 -24.55
C THR A 32 17.89 -6.18 -25.17
N LEU A 33 16.78 -5.45 -25.35
CA LEU A 33 15.52 -6.00 -25.85
C LEU A 33 15.64 -6.68 -27.24
N PRO A 34 16.39 -6.14 -28.23
CA PRO A 34 16.52 -6.77 -29.54
C PRO A 34 17.07 -8.19 -29.48
N ASP A 35 18.11 -8.41 -28.66
CA ASP A 35 18.75 -9.71 -28.50
C ASP A 35 17.78 -10.70 -27.81
N LEU A 36 17.07 -10.25 -26.76
CA LEU A 36 16.07 -11.05 -26.06
C LEU A 36 14.91 -11.49 -26.97
N LEU A 37 14.43 -10.59 -27.83
CA LEU A 37 13.39 -10.91 -28.80
C LEU A 37 13.92 -11.85 -29.90
N ALA A 38 15.14 -11.63 -30.38
CA ALA A 38 15.77 -12.48 -31.38
C ALA A 38 15.92 -13.92 -30.87
N ASP A 39 16.36 -14.11 -29.62
CA ASP A 39 16.48 -15.42 -28.99
C ASP A 39 15.11 -16.10 -28.78
N HIS A 40 14.12 -15.34 -28.30
CA HIS A 40 12.79 -15.90 -28.01
C HIS A 40 12.04 -16.35 -29.28
N PHE A 41 12.13 -15.55 -30.35
CA PHE A 41 11.44 -15.81 -31.62
C PHE A 41 12.29 -16.58 -32.63
N ALA A 42 13.55 -16.93 -32.29
CA ALA A 42 14.45 -17.67 -33.18
C ALA A 42 13.82 -18.99 -33.70
N PRO A 43 13.17 -19.81 -32.87
CA PRO A 43 12.51 -21.05 -33.33
C PRO A 43 11.38 -20.82 -34.33
N GLN A 44 10.69 -19.69 -34.23
CA GLN A 44 9.50 -19.37 -35.03
C GLN A 44 9.83 -18.61 -36.32
N LEU A 45 10.98 -17.93 -36.34
CA LEU A 45 11.50 -17.18 -37.48
C LEU A 45 12.63 -17.93 -38.21
N ALA A 46 12.83 -19.22 -37.92
CA ALA A 46 13.82 -20.06 -38.57
C ALA A 46 13.39 -20.46 -39.99
N GLY A 47 13.52 -19.54 -40.95
CA GLY A 47 13.31 -19.79 -42.38
C GLY A 47 13.05 -18.53 -43.19
N ASP A 48 13.02 -18.65 -44.53
CA ASP A 48 12.60 -17.59 -45.46
C ASP A 48 11.06 -17.48 -45.52
N GLY A 49 10.41 -17.45 -44.35
CA GLY A 49 8.96 -17.31 -44.21
C GLY A 49 8.47 -15.87 -44.45
N PRO A 50 7.16 -15.67 -44.67
CA PRO A 50 6.59 -14.33 -44.83
C PRO A 50 6.78 -13.48 -43.57
N ASP A 51 6.67 -12.16 -43.72
CA ASP A 51 6.65 -11.24 -42.58
C ASP A 51 5.51 -11.63 -41.61
N VAL A 52 5.85 -11.70 -40.32
CA VAL A 52 4.92 -12.08 -39.26
C VAL A 52 4.56 -10.84 -38.45
N GLU A 53 3.27 -10.60 -38.23
CA GLU A 53 2.81 -9.54 -37.33
C GLU A 53 2.45 -10.15 -35.98
N ILE A 54 3.01 -9.55 -34.92
CA ILE A 54 2.65 -9.86 -33.55
C ILE A 54 1.51 -8.94 -33.15
N THR A 55 0.28 -9.47 -33.12
CA THR A 55 -0.94 -8.69 -32.89
C THR A 55 -1.22 -8.43 -31.40
N GLU A 56 -0.55 -9.16 -30.50
CA GLU A 56 -0.67 -9.02 -29.05
C GLU A 56 0.61 -8.45 -28.43
N PRO A 57 0.52 -7.59 -27.40
CA PRO A 57 1.71 -7.02 -26.77
C PRO A 57 2.59 -8.12 -26.14
N VAL A 58 3.86 -8.17 -26.53
CA VAL A 58 4.85 -9.07 -25.91
C VAL A 58 5.22 -8.54 -24.52
N ILE A 59 4.80 -9.25 -23.48
CA ILE A 59 5.16 -8.89 -22.10
C ILE A 59 6.45 -9.61 -21.73
N VAL A 60 7.50 -8.82 -21.49
CA VAL A 60 8.79 -9.31 -20.99
C VAL A 60 8.90 -8.98 -19.51
N THR A 61 8.85 -10.00 -18.66
CA THR A 61 9.10 -9.83 -17.23
C THR A 61 10.57 -10.11 -16.96
N VAL A 62 11.32 -9.07 -16.62
CA VAL A 62 12.73 -9.17 -16.23
C VAL A 62 12.80 -9.13 -14.71
N ARG A 63 13.24 -10.24 -14.10
CA ARG A 63 13.56 -10.27 -12.68
C ARG A 63 15.05 -10.04 -12.50
N PRO A 64 15.49 -8.94 -11.88
CA PRO A 64 16.88 -8.79 -11.53
C PRO A 64 17.25 -9.92 -10.54
N GLY A 65 18.26 -10.71 -10.88
CA GLY A 65 18.79 -11.72 -9.96
C GLY A 65 19.29 -11.07 -8.67
N ALA A 66 19.31 -11.83 -7.57
CA ALA A 66 19.80 -11.37 -6.27
C ALA A 66 21.24 -10.83 -6.42
N PHE A 67 21.40 -9.50 -6.35
CA PHE A 67 22.72 -8.87 -6.48
C PHE A 67 23.51 -9.00 -5.17
N GLY A 68 24.62 -9.73 -5.26
CA GLY A 68 25.76 -9.55 -4.35
C GLY A 68 26.34 -8.14 -4.51
N ARG A 69 26.77 -7.54 -3.39
CA ARG A 69 27.56 -6.30 -3.36
C ARG A 69 28.79 -6.44 -4.29
N PHE A 70 29.11 -5.35 -4.98
CA PHE A 70 30.26 -5.08 -5.86
C PHE A 70 29.99 -5.21 -7.36
N GLY A 71 30.55 -4.24 -8.09
CA GLY A 71 30.05 -3.77 -9.37
C GLY A 71 30.60 -4.49 -10.60
N ARG A 72 29.85 -4.27 -11.69
CA ARG A 72 30.08 -4.65 -13.10
C ARG A 72 29.97 -6.14 -13.47
N SER A 73 28.88 -6.38 -14.22
CA SER A 73 28.69 -7.33 -15.34
C SER A 73 28.65 -8.84 -15.03
N ALA A 74 27.45 -9.36 -14.81
CA ALA A 74 26.67 -10.12 -15.81
C ALA A 74 25.35 -10.54 -15.14
N THR A 75 24.23 -10.20 -15.77
CA THR A 75 22.88 -10.44 -15.28
C THR A 75 22.53 -11.93 -15.32
N SER A 76 22.40 -12.59 -14.16
CA SER A 76 21.48 -13.73 -14.04
C SER A 76 20.07 -13.17 -13.81
N ALA A 77 19.53 -12.46 -14.81
CA ALA A 77 18.15 -12.02 -14.76
C ALA A 77 17.26 -13.15 -15.30
N GLU A 78 16.25 -13.55 -14.55
CA GLU A 78 15.23 -14.46 -15.07
C GLU A 78 14.33 -13.66 -16.00
N VAL A 79 14.32 -14.01 -17.29
CA VAL A 79 13.49 -13.36 -18.31
C VAL A 79 12.34 -14.32 -18.65
N ARG A 80 11.11 -13.89 -18.44
CA ARG A 80 9.91 -14.63 -18.83
C ARG A 80 9.13 -13.87 -19.89
N PHE A 81 8.73 -14.58 -20.93
CA PHE A 81 7.85 -14.08 -21.98
C PHE A 81 6.45 -14.67 -21.78
N SER A 82 5.42 -13.85 -21.94
CA SER A 82 4.05 -14.36 -22.10
C SER A 82 3.92 -15.10 -23.44
N PRO A 83 3.09 -16.15 -23.54
CA PRO A 83 2.78 -16.78 -24.82
C PRO A 83 2.09 -15.76 -25.74
N VAL A 84 2.45 -15.79 -27.03
CA VAL A 84 1.96 -14.82 -28.02
C VAL A 84 1.44 -15.56 -29.24
N THR A 85 0.28 -15.13 -29.74
CA THR A 85 -0.29 -15.64 -30.99
C THR A 85 0.30 -14.86 -32.17
N MET A 86 0.85 -15.56 -33.16
CA MET A 86 1.37 -14.93 -34.38
C MET A 86 0.39 -15.13 -35.53
N ALA A 87 0.14 -14.07 -36.29
CA ALA A 87 -0.59 -14.15 -37.54
C ALA A 87 0.36 -13.91 -38.71
N GLU A 88 0.33 -14.77 -39.72
CA GLU A 88 0.96 -14.48 -41.02
C GLU A 88 0.25 -13.27 -41.64
N VAL A 89 1.01 -12.29 -42.11
CA VAL A 89 0.45 -11.15 -42.84
C VAL A 89 0.02 -11.64 -44.22
N PRO A 90 -1.29 -11.70 -44.54
CA PRO A 90 -1.73 -12.18 -45.83
C PRO A 90 -1.36 -11.15 -46.90
N ALA A 91 -0.66 -11.59 -47.95
CA ALA A 91 -0.52 -10.79 -49.16
C ALA A 91 -1.82 -10.88 -49.98
N GLY A 92 -2.83 -10.04 -49.68
CA GLY A 92 -4.11 -10.05 -50.42
C GLY A 92 -5.06 -8.88 -50.08
N PRO A 93 -6.00 -8.53 -50.99
CA PRO A 93 -6.81 -7.31 -50.97
C PRO A 93 -7.94 -7.35 -49.90
N PRO A 94 -8.64 -6.23 -49.60
CA PRO A 94 -9.34 -6.06 -48.33
C PRO A 94 -10.58 -6.99 -48.22
N PRO A 95 -10.88 -7.52 -47.02
CA PRO A 95 -12.01 -8.41 -46.85
C PRO A 95 -13.33 -7.63 -46.71
N ASP A 96 -14.35 -8.16 -47.40
CA ASP A 96 -15.74 -7.81 -47.23
C ASP A 96 -16.27 -8.18 -45.83
N GLU A 97 -17.31 -7.46 -45.45
CA GLU A 97 -18.06 -7.46 -44.19
C GLU A 97 -18.33 -8.85 -43.61
N VAL A 98 -17.62 -9.17 -42.52
CA VAL A 98 -18.08 -10.14 -41.53
C VAL A 98 -18.29 -9.38 -40.23
N SER A 99 -19.51 -9.43 -39.70
CA SER A 99 -19.92 -8.75 -38.47
C SER A 99 -19.03 -9.17 -37.30
N PHE A 100 -18.15 -8.23 -36.90
CA PHE A 100 -17.13 -8.34 -35.86
C PHE A 100 -17.72 -8.41 -34.43
N GLU A 101 -19.03 -8.17 -34.27
CA GLU A 101 -19.65 -7.99 -32.95
C GLU A 101 -20.04 -9.31 -32.24
N GLU A 102 -20.17 -10.44 -32.95
CA GLU A 102 -20.68 -11.68 -32.32
C GLU A 102 -19.60 -12.72 -31.93
N SER A 103 -18.36 -12.60 -32.42
CA SER A 103 -17.33 -13.63 -32.19
C SER A 103 -16.53 -13.51 -30.88
N PHE A 104 -16.75 -12.49 -30.05
CA PHE A 104 -15.97 -12.26 -28.82
C PHE A 104 -16.75 -12.41 -27.50
N ALA A 105 -17.99 -12.90 -27.54
CA ALA A 105 -18.81 -13.05 -26.34
C ALA A 105 -18.60 -14.39 -25.59
N ALA A 106 -17.34 -14.76 -25.31
CA ALA A 106 -17.10 -15.67 -24.19
C ALA A 106 -17.33 -14.85 -22.90
N PRO A 107 -18.19 -15.28 -21.96
CA PRO A 107 -18.32 -14.59 -20.70
C PRO A 107 -16.97 -14.64 -19.98
N ALA A 108 -16.28 -13.50 -19.92
CA ALA A 108 -15.08 -13.33 -19.11
C ALA A 108 -15.32 -13.92 -17.72
N ALA A 109 -14.44 -14.84 -17.29
CA ALA A 109 -14.51 -15.44 -15.98
C ALA A 109 -14.57 -14.32 -14.91
N PRO A 110 -15.35 -14.50 -13.83
CA PRO A 110 -15.35 -13.54 -12.74
C PRO A 110 -13.92 -13.36 -12.25
N TRP A 111 -13.47 -12.12 -12.14
CA TRP A 111 -12.16 -11.81 -11.59
C TRP A 111 -12.06 -12.38 -10.17
N ALA A 112 -11.06 -13.23 -9.95
CA ALA A 112 -10.74 -13.74 -8.64
C ALA A 112 -9.57 -12.91 -8.08
N ALA A 113 -9.79 -12.25 -6.95
CA ALA A 113 -8.71 -11.56 -6.27
C ALA A 113 -7.59 -12.56 -5.93
N PRO A 114 -6.31 -12.14 -6.04
CA PRO A 114 -5.23 -13.00 -5.59
C PRO A 114 -5.40 -13.31 -4.09
N VAL A 115 -5.10 -14.55 -3.71
CA VAL A 115 -5.18 -15.01 -2.32
C VAL A 115 -4.10 -14.36 -1.46
N ALA A 116 -4.30 -14.33 -0.14
CA ALA A 116 -3.34 -13.78 0.82
C ALA A 116 -1.93 -14.38 0.64
N ALA A 117 -1.83 -15.68 0.32
CA ALA A 117 -0.55 -16.35 0.07
C ALA A 117 0.30 -15.69 -1.03
N ALA A 118 -0.32 -15.12 -2.07
CA ALA A 118 0.41 -14.45 -3.14
C ALA A 118 1.15 -13.20 -2.62
N LEU A 119 0.49 -12.39 -1.79
CA LEU A 119 1.08 -11.20 -1.19
C LEU A 119 2.24 -11.57 -0.25
N PHE A 120 2.03 -12.55 0.64
CA PHE A 120 3.06 -12.97 1.60
C PHE A 120 4.25 -13.65 0.89
N GLY A 121 4.02 -14.41 -0.17
CA GLY A 121 5.05 -14.96 -1.03
C GLY A 121 5.88 -13.87 -1.71
N GLU A 122 5.24 -12.87 -2.32
CA GLU A 122 5.91 -11.73 -2.96
C GLU A 122 6.76 -10.93 -1.96
N LEU A 123 6.25 -10.71 -0.74
CA LEU A 123 7.00 -10.05 0.32
C LEU A 123 8.18 -10.91 0.81
N ALA A 124 8.02 -12.23 0.88
CA ALA A 124 9.11 -13.14 1.23
C ALA A 124 10.22 -13.12 0.15
N GLU A 125 9.84 -13.15 -1.13
CA GLU A 125 10.77 -13.04 -2.27
C GLU A 125 11.56 -11.72 -2.23
N ARG A 126 10.94 -10.63 -1.77
CA ARG A 126 11.59 -9.32 -1.59
C ARG A 126 12.44 -9.22 -0.32
N GLY A 127 12.40 -10.21 0.56
CA GLY A 127 13.04 -10.14 1.88
C GLY A 127 12.38 -9.13 2.83
N GLU A 128 11.10 -8.81 2.61
CA GLU A 128 10.34 -7.80 3.34
C GLU A 128 9.31 -8.40 4.30
N LEU A 129 9.06 -9.72 4.20
CA LEU A 129 8.08 -10.39 5.04
C LEU A 129 8.36 -10.20 6.53
N ASP A 130 9.59 -10.44 7.00
CA ASP A 130 9.91 -10.32 8.43
C ASP A 130 9.73 -8.87 8.94
N ALA A 131 10.02 -7.89 8.08
CA ALA A 131 9.77 -6.48 8.37
C ALA A 131 8.28 -6.20 8.47
N LEU A 132 7.45 -6.73 7.56
CA LEU A 132 5.98 -6.63 7.67
C LEU A 132 5.48 -7.28 8.97
N LEU A 133 5.90 -8.52 9.24
CA LEU A 133 5.47 -9.28 10.42
C LEU A 133 5.75 -8.54 11.72
N ALA A 134 6.88 -7.82 11.80
CA ALA A 134 7.21 -6.98 12.95
C ALA A 134 6.31 -5.75 13.13
N LEU A 135 5.58 -5.32 12.09
CA LEU A 135 4.64 -4.19 12.11
C LEU A 135 3.20 -4.61 12.44
N LEU A 136 2.84 -5.87 12.18
CA LEU A 136 1.45 -6.32 12.37
C LEU A 136 1.09 -6.46 13.84
N PRO A 137 -0.13 -6.10 14.29
CA PRO A 137 -0.61 -6.44 15.63
C PRO A 137 -0.90 -7.95 15.73
N GLU A 138 -1.01 -8.45 16.96
CA GLU A 138 -1.25 -9.88 17.23
C GLU A 138 -2.57 -10.39 16.63
N GLU A 139 -3.64 -9.58 16.73
CA GLU A 139 -4.95 -9.84 16.11
C GLU A 139 -4.81 -10.15 14.60
N SER A 140 -4.06 -9.32 13.87
CA SER A 140 -3.79 -9.55 12.44
C SER A 140 -2.98 -10.83 12.22
N LEU A 141 -1.95 -11.09 13.03
CA LEU A 141 -1.15 -12.32 12.88
C LEU A 141 -2.03 -13.57 13.03
N VAL A 142 -2.93 -13.60 14.02
CA VAL A 142 -3.86 -14.72 14.23
C VAL A 142 -4.79 -14.93 13.03
N THR A 143 -5.39 -13.84 12.50
CA THR A 143 -6.23 -13.90 11.32
C THR A 143 -5.49 -14.50 10.12
N TYR A 144 -4.29 -14.02 9.82
CA TYR A 144 -3.56 -14.46 8.64
C TYR A 144 -2.87 -15.83 8.81
N VAL A 145 -2.53 -16.26 10.03
CA VAL A 145 -2.15 -17.67 10.26
C VAL A 145 -3.30 -18.57 9.78
N THR A 146 -4.52 -18.26 10.21
CA THR A 146 -5.70 -19.06 9.88
C THR A 146 -6.00 -19.06 8.38
N ALA A 147 -5.87 -17.91 7.71
CA ALA A 147 -6.07 -17.78 6.28
C ALA A 147 -5.02 -18.57 5.47
N LEU A 148 -3.74 -18.44 5.84
CA LEU A 148 -2.63 -19.03 5.10
C LEU A 148 -2.50 -20.55 5.27
N LEU A 149 -3.10 -21.17 6.30
CA LEU A 149 -3.02 -22.61 6.50
C LEU A 149 -3.58 -23.45 5.33
N ALA A 150 -4.49 -22.89 4.54
CA ALA A 150 -5.04 -23.55 3.36
C ALA A 150 -4.11 -23.45 2.13
N ASP A 151 -3.39 -22.33 1.99
CA ASP A 151 -2.72 -21.95 0.74
C ASP A 151 -1.18 -21.97 0.84
N ASP A 152 -0.62 -21.57 1.99
CA ASP A 152 0.82 -21.48 2.23
C ASP A 152 1.18 -21.72 3.71
N ARG A 153 1.45 -22.99 4.03
CA ARG A 153 1.90 -23.42 5.37
C ARG A 153 3.25 -22.85 5.77
N THR A 154 4.12 -22.49 4.82
CA THR A 154 5.43 -21.90 5.13
C THR A 154 5.27 -20.48 5.65
N ALA A 155 4.44 -19.68 4.99
CA ALA A 155 4.08 -18.35 5.47
C ALA A 155 3.36 -18.45 6.83
N ALA A 156 2.37 -19.34 6.97
CA ALA A 156 1.66 -19.55 8.24
C ALA A 156 2.62 -19.87 9.40
N ALA A 157 3.63 -20.73 9.19
CA ALA A 157 4.64 -21.04 10.20
C ALA A 157 5.49 -19.82 10.60
N ARG A 158 5.80 -18.91 9.67
CA ARG A 158 6.52 -17.66 9.99
C ARG A 158 5.69 -16.71 10.83
N LEU A 159 4.40 -16.55 10.52
CA LEU A 159 3.49 -15.76 11.35
C LEU A 159 3.37 -16.34 12.76
N LEU A 160 3.26 -17.66 12.87
CA LEU A 160 3.22 -18.35 14.17
C LEU A 160 4.52 -18.18 14.96
N THR A 161 5.66 -18.20 14.27
CA THR A 161 6.97 -17.93 14.86
C THR A 161 7.05 -16.50 15.40
N GLU A 162 6.52 -15.52 14.67
CA GLU A 162 6.47 -14.14 15.12
C GLU A 162 5.58 -13.98 16.37
N LEU A 163 4.40 -14.63 16.40
CA LEU A 163 3.54 -14.66 17.60
C LEU A 163 4.28 -15.26 18.80
N ALA A 164 4.93 -16.41 18.62
CA ALA A 164 5.70 -17.05 19.69
C ALA A 164 6.87 -16.17 20.19
N ARG A 165 7.53 -15.45 19.27
CA ARG A 165 8.59 -14.50 19.61
C ARG A 165 8.08 -13.34 20.49
N ARG A 166 6.86 -12.87 20.25
CA ARG A 166 6.22 -11.78 21.03
C ARG A 166 5.73 -12.23 22.39
N ALA A 167 5.14 -13.42 22.46
CA ALA A 167 4.75 -14.04 23.72
C ALA A 167 5.94 -14.26 24.67
N GLY A 168 7.14 -14.45 24.11
CA GLY A 168 8.38 -14.64 24.87
C GLY A 168 8.45 -16.01 25.55
N PRO A 169 9.49 -16.29 26.35
CA PRO A 169 9.75 -17.63 26.90
C PRO A 169 8.87 -18.03 28.11
N GLY A 170 7.94 -17.17 28.54
CA GLY A 170 7.17 -17.33 29.79
C GLY A 170 5.80 -18.00 29.65
N TRP A 171 5.53 -18.70 28.55
CA TRP A 171 4.22 -19.30 28.28
C TRP A 171 4.01 -20.57 29.13
N PRO A 172 2.80 -20.81 29.67
CA PRO A 172 2.50 -22.02 30.44
C PRO A 172 2.63 -23.27 29.57
N ALA A 173 3.38 -24.28 30.04
CA ALA A 173 3.54 -25.60 29.39
C ALA A 173 2.20 -26.21 28.95
N ASP A 174 1.15 -25.94 29.72
CA ASP A 174 -0.20 -26.46 29.55
C ASP A 174 -0.90 -25.93 28.29
N LEU A 175 -0.50 -24.75 27.78
CA LEU A 175 -1.06 -24.16 26.57
C LEU A 175 -0.46 -24.72 25.28
N LEU A 176 0.69 -25.42 25.35
CA LEU A 176 1.23 -26.07 24.16
C LEU A 176 0.54 -27.40 23.85
N PRO A 177 0.28 -27.66 22.56
CA PRO A 177 0.00 -28.99 22.05
C PRO A 177 1.06 -29.99 22.50
N GLU A 178 0.62 -31.22 22.80
CA GLU A 178 1.50 -32.31 23.26
C GLU A 178 2.77 -32.49 22.40
N PRO A 179 2.72 -32.43 21.05
CA PRO A 179 3.91 -32.58 20.21
C PRO A 179 4.98 -31.49 20.40
N LEU A 180 4.61 -30.34 20.97
CA LEU A 180 5.50 -29.19 21.15
C LEU A 180 6.05 -29.06 22.56
N ARG A 181 5.48 -29.74 23.57
CA ARG A 181 5.86 -29.56 24.99
C ARG A 181 7.33 -29.90 25.27
N ASP A 182 7.77 -31.11 24.90
CA ASP A 182 9.15 -31.56 25.14
C ASP A 182 10.17 -30.81 24.28
N PRO A 183 9.95 -30.60 22.96
CA PRO A 183 10.89 -29.84 22.13
C PRO A 183 11.05 -28.40 22.60
N PHE A 184 9.98 -27.72 23.02
CA PHE A 184 10.07 -26.34 23.50
C PHE A 184 10.82 -26.23 24.84
N ALA A 185 10.68 -27.20 25.73
CA ALA A 185 11.38 -27.19 27.02
C ALA A 185 12.91 -27.36 26.87
N GLY A 186 13.33 -28.08 25.82
CA GLY A 186 14.74 -28.35 25.53
C GLY A 186 15.38 -27.45 24.47
N ALA A 187 14.59 -26.71 23.67
CA ALA A 187 15.10 -25.92 22.56
C ALA A 187 15.86 -24.67 23.03
N ALA A 188 17.08 -24.50 22.52
CA ALA A 188 17.67 -23.16 22.47
C ALA A 188 16.77 -22.27 21.61
N THR A 189 16.61 -21.00 21.97
CA THR A 189 15.66 -20.05 21.35
C THR A 189 15.77 -19.92 19.82
N GLY A 190 16.89 -20.37 19.24
CA GLY A 190 17.15 -20.38 17.80
C GLY A 190 16.48 -21.51 16.98
N ASP A 191 16.02 -22.61 17.59
CA ASP A 191 15.40 -23.74 16.86
C ASP A 191 13.85 -23.65 16.78
N LEU A 192 13.28 -22.64 17.44
CA LEU A 192 11.85 -22.36 17.46
C LEU A 192 11.19 -22.32 16.06
N PRO A 193 11.78 -21.66 15.04
CA PRO A 193 11.16 -21.60 13.71
C PRO A 193 11.04 -22.98 13.06
N GLY A 194 12.02 -23.87 13.26
CA GLY A 194 12.03 -25.21 12.69
C GLY A 194 10.95 -26.10 13.32
N LEU A 195 10.82 -26.04 14.65
CA LEU A 195 9.79 -26.78 15.40
C LEU A 195 8.38 -26.36 15.01
N LEU A 196 8.12 -25.05 14.92
CA LEU A 196 6.81 -24.54 14.53
C LEU A 196 6.48 -24.86 13.07
N ALA A 197 7.46 -24.81 12.16
CA ALA A 197 7.26 -25.23 10.78
C ALA A 197 6.90 -26.72 10.67
N ALA A 198 7.58 -27.59 11.42
CA ALA A 198 7.26 -29.01 11.47
C ALA A 198 5.84 -29.24 12.01
N TYR A 199 5.47 -28.56 13.10
CA TYR A 199 4.15 -28.64 13.70
C TYR A 199 3.04 -28.18 12.73
N VAL A 200 3.18 -27.02 12.09
CA VAL A 200 2.21 -26.50 11.11
C VAL A 200 2.06 -27.46 9.92
N THR A 201 3.09 -28.23 9.58
CA THR A 201 3.04 -29.23 8.50
C THR A 201 2.22 -30.48 8.90
N THR A 202 2.25 -30.88 10.17
CA THR A 202 1.61 -32.13 10.62
C THR A 202 0.28 -31.93 11.33
N ALA A 203 0.08 -30.79 11.99
CA ALA A 203 -1.12 -30.49 12.78
C ALA A 203 -2.32 -30.18 11.87
N ASP A 204 -3.52 -30.37 12.44
CA ASP A 204 -4.74 -29.91 11.80
C ASP A 204 -4.89 -28.38 11.87
N ARG A 205 -5.75 -27.82 11.03
CA ARG A 205 -5.94 -26.37 10.92
C ARG A 205 -6.49 -25.75 12.22
N GLU A 206 -7.33 -26.48 12.94
CA GLU A 206 -7.99 -25.99 14.15
C GLU A 206 -7.00 -25.91 15.31
N ASP A 207 -6.14 -26.91 15.44
CA ASP A 207 -5.05 -26.99 16.41
C ASP A 207 -4.05 -25.85 16.23
N VAL A 208 -3.62 -25.57 14.99
CA VAL A 208 -2.74 -24.43 14.73
C VAL A 208 -3.44 -23.10 15.03
N ALA A 209 -4.71 -22.95 14.64
CA ALA A 209 -5.47 -21.74 14.94
C ALA A 209 -5.69 -21.54 16.45
N ARG A 210 -5.89 -22.63 17.21
CA ARG A 210 -6.00 -22.62 18.68
C ARG A 210 -4.68 -22.20 19.31
N LEU A 211 -3.56 -22.72 18.82
CA LEU A 211 -2.23 -22.31 19.27
C LEU A 211 -1.96 -20.83 18.98
N ALA A 212 -2.29 -20.34 17.77
CA ALA A 212 -2.11 -18.94 17.41
C ALA A 212 -2.90 -18.00 18.35
N ARG A 213 -4.16 -18.32 18.64
CA ARG A 213 -5.00 -17.58 19.61
C ARG A 213 -4.43 -17.61 21.02
N ALA A 214 -3.94 -18.77 21.46
CA ALA A 214 -3.30 -18.92 22.76
C ALA A 214 -2.03 -18.06 22.87
N LEU A 215 -1.22 -17.99 21.82
CA LEU A 215 -0.01 -17.15 21.77
C LEU A 215 -0.33 -15.65 21.77
N ALA A 216 -1.45 -15.24 21.18
CA ALA A 216 -1.94 -13.86 21.23
C ALA A 216 -2.67 -13.51 22.54
N GLY A 217 -2.81 -14.46 23.46
CA GLY A 217 -3.54 -14.25 24.72
C GLY A 217 -5.04 -13.99 24.52
N GLU A 218 -5.61 -14.38 23.38
CA GLU A 218 -7.03 -14.19 23.10
C GLU A 218 -7.86 -15.21 23.89
N PRO A 219 -8.92 -14.76 24.62
CA PRO A 219 -9.81 -15.68 25.29
C PRO A 219 -10.52 -16.60 24.28
N SER A 220 -10.80 -17.84 24.71
CA SER A 220 -11.55 -18.81 23.91
C SER A 220 -12.85 -18.17 23.39
N PRO A 221 -13.24 -18.39 22.12
CA PRO A 221 -14.40 -17.76 21.51
C PRO A 221 -15.69 -18.38 22.04
N ASP A 222 -15.99 -18.20 23.33
CA ASP A 222 -17.30 -18.45 23.90
C ASP A 222 -17.98 -17.10 24.13
N THR A 223 -19.21 -16.98 23.63
CA THR A 223 -20.23 -15.95 23.96
C THR A 223 -20.35 -14.65 23.14
N ALA A 224 -19.61 -14.42 22.05
CA ALA A 224 -19.90 -13.28 21.15
C ALA A 224 -20.55 -13.77 19.87
N GLU A 225 -21.86 -13.60 19.74
CA GLU A 225 -22.58 -13.85 18.49
C GLU A 225 -22.03 -12.91 17.40
N PRO A 226 -21.46 -13.45 16.31
CA PRO A 226 -20.90 -12.62 15.25
C PRO A 226 -22.01 -11.78 14.63
N ALA A 227 -21.78 -10.46 14.53
CA ALA A 227 -22.72 -9.58 13.83
C ALA A 227 -22.90 -10.08 12.39
N PRO A 228 -24.15 -10.09 11.87
CA PRO A 228 -24.39 -10.55 10.52
C PRO A 228 -23.57 -9.70 9.52
N PRO A 229 -22.94 -10.34 8.53
CA PRO A 229 -22.21 -9.62 7.50
C PRO A 229 -23.15 -8.65 6.77
N PRO A 230 -22.64 -7.52 6.26
CA PRO A 230 -23.45 -6.66 5.41
C PRO A 230 -23.95 -7.46 4.21
N GLY A 231 -25.18 -7.20 3.75
CA GLY A 231 -25.66 -7.81 2.52
C GLY A 231 -24.78 -7.42 1.31
N PRO A 232 -24.85 -8.18 0.20
CA PRO A 232 -24.03 -7.95 -0.99
C PRO A 232 -24.11 -6.50 -1.47
N VAL A 233 -23.00 -6.00 -1.99
CA VAL A 233 -22.91 -4.63 -2.52
C VAL A 233 -23.15 -4.68 -4.03
N ALA A 234 -24.23 -4.04 -4.49
CA ALA A 234 -24.56 -4.01 -5.91
C ALA A 234 -23.57 -3.13 -6.66
N GLY A 235 -22.76 -3.76 -7.52
CA GLY A 235 -21.80 -3.07 -8.36
C GLY A 235 -22.43 -2.47 -9.62
N ARG A 236 -21.87 -1.35 -10.09
CA ARG A 236 -22.23 -0.73 -11.36
C ARG A 236 -21.54 -1.46 -12.52
N ALA A 237 -22.35 -2.04 -13.40
CA ALA A 237 -21.86 -2.81 -14.54
C ALA A 237 -21.56 -1.93 -15.77
N THR A 238 -22.40 -0.93 -16.07
CA THR A 238 -22.30 -0.09 -17.27
C THR A 238 -22.82 1.32 -17.03
N GLY A 239 -22.51 2.25 -17.92
CA GLY A 239 -23.05 3.61 -17.93
C GLY A 239 -21.97 4.69 -17.92
N GLU A 240 -22.40 5.94 -18.14
CA GLU A 240 -21.53 7.12 -18.15
C GLU A 240 -22.04 8.13 -17.12
N VAL A 241 -21.16 8.60 -16.24
CA VAL A 241 -21.50 9.53 -15.16
C VAL A 241 -20.44 10.63 -15.06
N ARG A 242 -20.89 11.88 -14.91
CA ARG A 242 -20.00 13.01 -14.67
C ARG A 242 -19.78 13.18 -13.17
N VAL A 243 -18.52 13.28 -12.76
CA VAL A 243 -18.12 13.55 -11.38
C VAL A 243 -17.50 14.93 -11.27
N ARG A 244 -17.67 15.58 -10.11
CA ARG A 244 -17.11 16.91 -9.85
C ARG A 244 -15.63 16.90 -9.52
N SER A 245 -15.10 15.75 -9.15
CA SER A 245 -13.69 15.58 -8.85
C SER A 245 -13.15 14.25 -9.38
N ALA A 246 -12.09 14.34 -10.18
CA ALA A 246 -11.28 13.25 -10.68
C ALA A 246 -10.24 12.80 -9.66
N LEU A 247 -10.05 13.58 -8.58
CA LEU A 247 -8.96 13.37 -7.63
C LEU A 247 -8.92 11.97 -7.01
N PRO A 248 -10.05 11.33 -6.59
CA PRO A 248 -10.02 9.94 -6.14
C PRO A 248 -9.40 8.99 -7.17
N PHE A 249 -9.73 9.16 -8.45
CA PHE A 249 -9.19 8.35 -9.54
C PHE A 249 -7.69 8.59 -9.72
N LEU A 250 -7.24 9.85 -9.61
CA LEU A 250 -5.82 10.21 -9.72
C LEU A 250 -4.93 9.60 -8.63
N LEU A 251 -5.49 9.15 -7.50
CA LEU A 251 -4.73 8.44 -6.46
C LEU A 251 -4.35 7.02 -6.87
N THR A 252 -5.11 6.40 -7.79
CA THR A 252 -4.91 4.97 -8.14
C THR A 252 -3.54 4.70 -8.76
N GLY A 253 -3.07 5.56 -9.68
CA GLY A 253 -1.75 5.43 -10.29
C GLY A 253 -0.61 5.46 -9.27
N PRO A 254 -0.51 6.51 -8.42
CA PRO A 254 0.40 6.54 -7.28
C PRO A 254 0.36 5.29 -6.40
N LEU A 255 -0.82 4.85 -5.99
CA LEU A 255 -1.00 3.68 -5.10
C LEU A 255 -0.63 2.37 -5.80
N ALA A 256 -0.88 2.23 -7.10
CA ALA A 256 -0.49 1.07 -7.88
C ALA A 256 1.04 0.98 -8.04
N ARG A 257 1.73 2.10 -8.31
CA ARG A 257 3.19 2.11 -8.50
C ARG A 257 3.98 1.61 -7.30
N ILE A 258 3.43 1.77 -6.10
CA ILE A 258 4.07 1.32 -4.86
C ILE A 258 3.62 -0.08 -4.43
N GLY A 259 2.74 -0.73 -5.21
CA GLY A 259 2.16 -2.05 -4.89
C GLY A 259 1.06 -2.03 -3.83
N TYR A 260 0.58 -0.85 -3.41
CA TYR A 260 -0.48 -0.74 -2.41
C TYR A 260 -1.81 -1.23 -2.96
N LEU A 261 -2.11 -0.92 -4.23
CA LEU A 261 -3.32 -1.39 -4.90
C LEU A 261 -3.35 -2.93 -4.99
N ASP A 262 -2.21 -3.52 -5.36
CA ASP A 262 -2.05 -4.98 -5.47
C ASP A 262 -2.22 -5.69 -4.11
N ALA A 263 -1.94 -5.00 -2.99
CA ALA A 263 -2.10 -5.54 -1.65
C ALA A 263 -3.54 -5.52 -1.12
N ILE A 264 -4.42 -4.65 -1.65
CA ILE A 264 -5.80 -4.50 -1.14
C ILE A 264 -6.60 -5.80 -1.29
N GLY A 265 -6.57 -6.41 -2.47
CA GLY A 265 -7.30 -7.67 -2.74
C GLY A 265 -6.86 -8.80 -1.79
N PRO A 266 -5.57 -9.18 -1.77
CA PRO A 266 -5.04 -10.23 -0.89
C PRO A 266 -5.23 -9.95 0.59
N ALA A 267 -5.11 -8.70 1.03
CA ALA A 267 -5.30 -8.36 2.42
C ALA A 267 -6.77 -8.55 2.86
N LEU A 268 -7.71 -8.07 2.05
CA LEU A 268 -9.13 -8.30 2.31
C LEU A 268 -9.50 -9.77 2.17
N ALA A 269 -8.90 -10.50 1.23
CA ALA A 269 -9.11 -11.95 1.06
C ALA A 269 -8.69 -12.74 2.31
N GLY A 270 -7.60 -12.36 2.97
CA GLY A 270 -7.15 -12.97 4.22
C GLY A 270 -8.15 -12.85 5.39
N ALA A 271 -9.07 -11.88 5.32
CA ALA A 271 -10.17 -11.70 6.26
C ALA A 271 -11.54 -12.07 5.68
N GLU A 272 -11.59 -12.69 4.49
CA GLU A 272 -12.83 -13.04 3.77
C GLU A 272 -13.69 -11.82 3.38
N LEU A 273 -13.05 -10.67 3.08
CA LEU A 273 -13.72 -9.39 2.81
C LEU A 273 -13.54 -8.86 1.38
N THR A 274 -13.08 -9.70 0.45
CA THR A 274 -12.80 -9.28 -0.94
C THR A 274 -14.00 -8.59 -1.60
N GLU A 275 -15.22 -9.08 -1.36
CA GLU A 275 -16.45 -8.50 -1.91
C GLU A 275 -16.76 -7.08 -1.40
N TYR A 276 -16.15 -6.67 -0.28
CA TYR A 276 -16.31 -5.35 0.32
C TYR A 276 -15.21 -4.36 -0.09
N ALA A 277 -14.31 -4.72 -1.01
CA ALA A 277 -13.30 -3.79 -1.56
C ALA A 277 -13.90 -2.45 -2.07
N PRO A 278 -15.10 -2.40 -2.68
CA PRO A 278 -15.78 -1.14 -2.98
C PRO A 278 -16.02 -0.21 -1.79
N LEU A 279 -16.29 -0.74 -0.60
CA LEU A 279 -16.48 0.08 0.61
C LEU A 279 -15.16 0.70 1.08
N PHE A 280 -14.04 -0.01 0.93
CA PHE A 280 -12.71 0.56 1.14
C PHE A 280 -12.44 1.71 0.17
N ALA A 281 -12.77 1.53 -1.11
CA ALA A 281 -12.59 2.56 -2.14
C ALA A 281 -13.45 3.81 -1.87
N ALA A 282 -14.72 3.63 -1.46
CA ALA A 282 -15.58 4.74 -1.08
C ALA A 282 -14.99 5.52 0.11
N ALA A 283 -14.53 4.82 1.15
CA ALA A 283 -13.86 5.44 2.29
C ALA A 283 -12.60 6.21 1.88
N LEU A 284 -11.79 5.64 0.98
CA LEU A 284 -10.61 6.31 0.42
C LEU A 284 -10.97 7.57 -0.37
N ALA A 285 -12.00 7.54 -1.21
CA ALA A 285 -12.46 8.71 -1.95
C ALA A 285 -12.85 9.87 -1.03
N TYR A 286 -13.57 9.58 0.06
CA TYR A 286 -13.99 10.63 1.01
C TYR A 286 -12.81 11.39 1.63
N LYS A 287 -11.59 10.84 1.66
CA LYS A 287 -10.41 11.54 2.17
C LYS A 287 -9.94 12.69 1.28
N VAL A 288 -10.30 12.69 0.00
CA VAL A 288 -9.84 13.70 -0.97
C VAL A 288 -10.97 14.48 -1.62
N LEU A 289 -12.20 14.25 -1.18
CA LEU A 289 -13.38 15.01 -1.58
C LEU A 289 -13.66 16.17 -0.60
N GLY A 290 -14.87 16.75 -0.66
CA GLY A 290 -15.29 17.85 0.20
C GLY A 290 -15.17 17.56 1.71
N VAL A 291 -15.10 18.63 2.50
CA VAL A 291 -15.07 18.54 3.97
C VAL A 291 -16.40 18.05 4.52
N THR A 292 -16.37 17.43 5.69
CA THR A 292 -17.58 16.98 6.38
C THR A 292 -18.29 18.15 7.08
N GLU A 293 -19.57 18.36 6.75
CA GLU A 293 -20.42 19.30 7.46
C GLU A 293 -20.81 18.74 8.84
N ARG A 294 -20.70 19.57 9.88
CA ARG A 294 -21.02 19.18 11.28
C ARG A 294 -20.25 17.91 11.73
N GLY A 295 -19.11 17.63 11.12
CA GLY A 295 -18.20 16.53 11.46
C GLY A 295 -18.65 15.12 11.01
N TRP A 296 -19.76 15.00 10.27
CA TRP A 296 -20.24 13.69 9.79
C TRP A 296 -21.03 13.71 8.48
N ARG A 297 -21.65 14.84 8.12
CA ARG A 297 -22.50 14.94 6.91
C ARG A 297 -21.65 15.24 5.69
N ARG A 298 -21.95 14.61 4.56
CA ARG A 298 -21.27 14.82 3.27
C ARG A 298 -22.16 15.56 2.28
N GLY A 299 -21.52 16.27 1.34
CA GLY A 299 -22.21 16.84 0.19
C GLY A 299 -22.73 15.74 -0.73
N GLU A 300 -23.87 15.97 -1.38
CA GLU A 300 -24.49 15.01 -2.30
C GLU A 300 -23.53 14.60 -3.43
N HIS A 301 -22.83 15.57 -4.01
CA HIS A 301 -21.84 15.32 -5.07
C HIS A 301 -20.62 14.52 -4.60
N ASP A 302 -20.24 14.64 -3.32
CA ASP A 302 -19.14 13.86 -2.76
C ASP A 302 -19.56 12.40 -2.58
N THR A 303 -20.79 12.16 -2.08
CA THR A 303 -21.39 10.83 -1.97
C THR A 303 -21.52 10.17 -3.35
N GLU A 304 -21.97 10.90 -4.36
CA GLU A 304 -22.05 10.41 -5.74
C GLU A 304 -20.66 10.08 -6.29
N THR A 305 -19.70 10.99 -6.16
CA THR A 305 -18.33 10.80 -6.68
C THR A 305 -17.64 9.61 -5.99
N ALA A 306 -17.81 9.44 -4.69
CA ALA A 306 -17.27 8.30 -3.94
C ALA A 306 -17.89 6.97 -4.39
N ALA A 307 -19.21 6.94 -4.61
CA ALA A 307 -19.90 5.77 -5.16
C ALA A 307 -19.38 5.41 -6.55
N VAL A 308 -19.25 6.40 -7.45
CA VAL A 308 -18.71 6.21 -8.79
C VAL A 308 -17.28 5.68 -8.74
N PHE A 309 -16.41 6.26 -7.91
CA PHE A 309 -15.04 5.77 -7.73
C PHE A 309 -14.97 4.32 -7.25
N ALA A 310 -15.87 3.95 -6.34
CA ALA A 310 -16.01 2.60 -5.80
C ALA A 310 -16.70 1.62 -6.76
N GLY A 311 -17.23 2.09 -7.90
CA GLY A 311 -18.04 1.26 -8.79
C GLY A 311 -19.36 0.82 -8.17
N LEU A 312 -19.95 1.63 -7.30
CA LEU A 312 -21.21 1.40 -6.60
C LEU A 312 -22.33 2.30 -7.12
N GLU A 313 -23.57 1.88 -6.89
CA GLU A 313 -24.71 2.78 -7.04
C GLU A 313 -24.83 3.72 -5.83
N PRO A 314 -25.01 5.04 -6.02
CA PRO A 314 -25.23 5.97 -4.93
C PRO A 314 -26.65 5.84 -4.34
N PRO A 315 -26.84 6.19 -3.06
CA PRO A 315 -25.81 6.56 -2.09
C PRO A 315 -25.14 5.33 -1.45
N VAL A 316 -23.88 5.47 -1.02
CA VAL A 316 -23.22 4.45 -0.17
C VAL A 316 -23.70 4.64 1.28
N PRO A 317 -24.41 3.68 1.89
CA PRO A 317 -24.94 3.85 3.24
C PRO A 317 -23.82 3.89 4.31
N GLU A 318 -23.90 4.85 5.24
CA GLU A 318 -22.91 5.00 6.33
C GLU A 318 -22.84 3.78 7.22
N GLU A 319 -23.97 3.11 7.47
CA GLU A 319 -24.04 1.93 8.31
C GLU A 319 -23.25 0.77 7.70
N ARG A 320 -23.20 0.67 6.37
CA ARG A 320 -22.38 -0.32 5.66
C ARG A 320 -20.90 0.00 5.80
N LEU A 321 -20.51 1.27 5.70
CA LEU A 321 -19.12 1.69 5.93
C LEU A 321 -18.67 1.42 7.37
N ALA A 322 -19.53 1.72 8.35
CA ALA A 322 -19.24 1.45 9.76
C ALA A 322 -19.19 -0.05 10.06
N ALA A 323 -20.04 -0.87 9.43
CA ALA A 323 -19.97 -2.32 9.54
C ALA A 323 -18.69 -2.89 8.92
N PHE A 324 -18.35 -2.43 7.71
CA PHE A 324 -17.11 -2.80 7.04
C PHE A 324 -15.87 -2.39 7.86
N ALA A 325 -15.85 -1.20 8.44
CA ALA A 325 -14.74 -0.74 9.29
C ALA A 325 -14.45 -1.71 10.44
N ARG A 326 -15.50 -2.22 11.11
CA ARG A 326 -15.35 -3.21 12.18
C ARG A 326 -14.82 -4.55 11.66
N LEU A 327 -15.37 -5.04 10.55
CA LEU A 327 -14.98 -6.32 9.98
C LEU A 327 -13.56 -6.30 9.41
N ALA A 328 -13.18 -5.22 8.75
CA ALA A 328 -11.87 -5.08 8.09
C ALA A 328 -10.71 -4.89 9.07
N ARG A 329 -11.00 -4.59 10.34
CA ARG A 329 -10.00 -4.26 11.36
C ARG A 329 -8.77 -5.18 11.37
N PRO A 330 -8.88 -6.53 11.30
CA PRO A 330 -7.70 -7.39 11.30
C PRO A 330 -6.89 -7.34 10.00
N ALA A 331 -7.49 -6.94 8.87
CA ALA A 331 -6.83 -6.85 7.57
C ALA A 331 -6.10 -5.51 7.35
N LEU A 332 -6.60 -4.42 7.94
CA LEU A 332 -6.07 -3.07 7.70
C LEU A 332 -4.58 -2.90 8.05
N PRO A 333 -4.03 -3.48 9.14
CA PRO A 333 -2.60 -3.35 9.44
C PRO A 333 -1.67 -3.94 8.39
N VAL A 334 -2.12 -4.91 7.59
CA VAL A 334 -1.34 -5.43 6.46
C VAL A 334 -1.17 -4.35 5.39
N LEU A 335 -2.23 -3.59 5.11
CA LEU A 335 -2.16 -2.46 4.17
C LEU A 335 -1.27 -1.34 4.70
N ASP A 336 -1.44 -0.98 5.97
CA ASP A 336 -0.59 0.04 6.62
C ASP A 336 0.88 -0.38 6.61
N GLY A 337 1.16 -1.66 6.83
CA GLY A 337 2.51 -2.23 6.78
C GLY A 337 3.12 -2.19 5.37
N VAL A 338 2.37 -2.56 4.33
CA VAL A 338 2.84 -2.46 2.92
C VAL A 338 3.15 -1.00 2.56
N LEU A 339 2.29 -0.08 2.96
CA LEU A 339 2.51 1.36 2.79
C LEU A 339 3.76 1.82 3.52
N ALA A 340 3.90 1.46 4.79
CA ALA A 340 5.06 1.83 5.60
C ALA A 340 6.36 1.31 5.00
N LEU A 341 6.41 0.03 4.61
CA LEU A 341 7.58 -0.56 3.95
C LEU A 341 7.94 0.16 2.66
N ALA A 342 6.93 0.58 1.89
CA ALA A 342 7.16 1.40 0.72
C ALA A 342 7.88 2.70 1.13
N VAL A 343 7.32 3.48 2.05
CA VAL A 343 7.88 4.78 2.45
C VAL A 343 9.27 4.62 3.09
N CYS A 344 9.45 3.67 4.00
CA CYS A 344 10.73 3.37 4.64
C CYS A 344 11.84 3.08 3.63
N ARG A 345 11.54 2.37 2.53
CA ARG A 345 12.49 2.08 1.45
C ARG A 345 12.93 3.33 0.68
N GLY A 346 12.06 4.34 0.60
CA GLY A 346 12.32 5.59 -0.11
C GLY A 346 12.95 6.69 0.74
N HIS A 347 12.90 6.55 2.07
CA HIS A 347 13.38 7.55 3.01
C HIS A 347 14.91 7.61 3.08
N ASP A 348 15.48 8.81 3.13
CA ASP A 348 16.89 9.04 3.42
C ASP A 348 17.09 9.15 4.95
N PRO A 349 17.84 8.24 5.60
CA PRO A 349 18.07 8.29 7.05
C PRO A 349 18.80 9.56 7.55
N ALA A 350 19.37 10.36 6.64
CA ALA A 350 19.94 11.66 6.97
C ALA A 350 18.87 12.74 7.19
N ASP A 351 17.69 12.57 6.57
CA ASP A 351 16.56 13.47 6.75
C ASP A 351 15.75 13.09 7.99
N PRO A 352 15.19 14.06 8.72
CA PRO A 352 14.42 13.76 9.92
C PRO A 352 13.05 13.17 9.58
N LEU A 353 12.51 12.39 10.52
CA LEU A 353 11.07 12.12 10.57
C LEU A 353 10.37 13.17 11.42
N LEU A 354 9.12 13.44 11.11
CA LEU A 354 8.23 14.32 11.87
C LEU A 354 7.28 13.48 12.69
N LEU A 355 7.04 13.88 13.94
CA LEU A 355 6.08 13.24 14.83
C LEU A 355 5.08 14.28 15.34
N THR A 356 3.79 14.01 15.18
CA THR A 356 2.71 14.85 15.70
C THR A 356 1.57 14.02 16.29
N GLY A 357 0.75 14.65 17.13
CA GLY A 357 -0.49 14.05 17.62
C GLY A 357 -1.61 14.14 16.59
N ALA A 358 -2.38 13.06 16.41
CA ALA A 358 -3.51 13.00 15.49
C ALA A 358 -4.62 12.08 16.03
N ASP A 359 -5.81 12.63 16.26
CA ASP A 359 -7.01 11.95 16.79
C ASP A 359 -6.72 11.01 17.98
N GLY A 360 -5.99 11.52 18.98
CA GLY A 360 -5.62 10.76 20.17
C GLY A 360 -4.47 9.75 19.98
N GLY A 361 -3.94 9.62 18.76
CA GLY A 361 -2.74 8.83 18.46
C GLY A 361 -1.54 9.68 18.00
N LEU A 362 -0.56 9.01 17.42
CA LEU A 362 0.68 9.57 16.90
C LEU A 362 0.81 9.31 15.40
N LEU A 363 1.07 10.36 14.62
CA LEU A 363 1.34 10.29 13.19
C LEU A 363 2.83 10.56 12.95
N LEU A 364 3.50 9.58 12.33
CA LEU A 364 4.90 9.64 11.91
C LEU A 364 4.97 9.92 10.41
N VAL A 365 5.72 10.93 10.00
CA VAL A 365 5.76 11.44 8.62
C VAL A 365 7.19 11.69 8.17
N ASP A 366 7.50 11.41 6.91
CA ASP A 366 8.74 11.84 6.27
C ASP A 366 8.75 13.36 6.01
N ALA A 367 9.81 14.05 6.41
CA ALA A 367 9.88 15.51 6.36
C ALA A 367 9.98 16.09 4.94
N GLN A 368 10.49 15.31 3.97
CA GLN A 368 10.86 15.80 2.64
C GLN A 368 9.61 16.01 1.76
N GLY A 369 8.68 15.06 1.79
CA GLY A 369 7.45 15.11 0.99
C GLY A 369 6.14 15.05 1.77
N MET A 370 6.21 15.05 3.11
CA MET A 370 5.07 14.75 3.98
C MET A 370 4.46 13.36 3.73
N PHE A 371 5.29 12.38 3.35
CA PHE A 371 4.84 11.01 3.16
C PHE A 371 4.53 10.37 4.53
N PRO A 372 3.30 9.89 4.76
CA PRO A 372 2.98 9.25 6.03
C PRO A 372 3.68 7.90 6.15
N VAL A 373 4.34 7.66 7.28
CA VAL A 373 5.03 6.39 7.57
C VAL A 373 4.12 5.46 8.37
N ALA A 374 3.50 5.98 9.43
CA ALA A 374 2.66 5.20 10.34
C ALA A 374 1.73 6.10 11.15
N TRP A 375 0.60 5.55 11.58
CA TRP A 375 -0.29 6.17 12.56
C TRP A 375 -0.67 5.16 13.65
N THR A 376 -0.13 5.36 14.84
CA THR A 376 -0.27 4.43 15.98
C THR A 376 -0.94 5.10 17.17
N THR A 377 -1.31 4.31 18.18
CA THR A 377 -1.90 4.79 19.44
C THR A 377 -0.86 5.28 20.44
N ASP A 378 0.36 4.75 20.39
CA ASP A 378 1.44 5.00 21.34
C ASP A 378 2.82 5.01 20.64
N ALA A 379 3.85 5.45 21.38
CA ALA A 379 5.18 5.63 20.81
C ALA A 379 5.94 4.32 20.66
N ALA A 380 5.64 3.30 21.47
CA ALA A 380 6.26 1.98 21.36
C ALA A 380 5.94 1.33 20.00
N ALA A 381 4.70 1.46 19.54
CA ALA A 381 4.26 0.98 18.24
C ALA A 381 4.95 1.68 17.04
N LEU A 382 5.53 2.87 17.22
CA LEU A 382 6.29 3.56 16.16
C LEU A 382 7.71 3.03 15.99
N LEU A 383 8.28 2.36 16.99
CA LEU A 383 9.68 1.97 16.99
C LEU A 383 10.06 1.03 15.84
N PRO A 384 9.24 0.04 15.45
CA PRO A 384 9.49 -0.77 14.27
C PRO A 384 9.59 0.08 12.99
N HIS A 385 8.69 1.05 12.80
CA HIS A 385 8.70 1.95 11.65
C HIS A 385 9.95 2.86 11.64
N TRP A 386 10.28 3.46 12.78
CA TRP A 386 11.49 4.29 12.92
C TRP A 386 12.78 3.51 12.61
N ARG A 387 12.86 2.25 13.03
CA ARG A 387 14.00 1.36 12.72
C ARG A 387 14.04 1.03 11.23
N ALA A 388 12.91 0.79 10.59
CA ALA A 388 12.81 0.53 9.16
C ALA A 388 13.25 1.73 8.32
N CYS A 389 13.04 2.97 8.81
CA CYS A 389 13.58 4.19 8.23
C CYS A 389 15.09 4.41 8.48
N GLY A 390 15.81 3.47 9.11
CA GLY A 390 17.25 3.62 9.35
C GLY A 390 17.61 4.42 10.61
N ARG A 391 16.66 4.61 11.54
CA ARG A 391 16.84 5.32 12.82
C ARG A 391 17.22 6.81 12.70
N PRO A 392 16.51 7.60 11.88
CA PRO A 392 16.75 9.04 11.73
C PRO A 392 16.44 9.81 13.01
N ALA A 393 16.82 11.09 13.04
CA ALA A 393 16.35 12.02 14.07
C ALA A 393 14.84 12.27 13.92
N VAL A 394 14.15 12.46 15.04
CA VAL A 394 12.72 12.75 15.07
C VAL A 394 12.49 14.20 15.51
N LEU A 395 11.82 14.97 14.67
CA LEU A 395 11.33 16.31 14.97
C LEU A 395 9.89 16.20 15.48
N ILE A 396 9.68 16.53 16.75
CA ILE A 396 8.36 16.47 17.36
C ILE A 396 7.69 17.82 17.17
N CYS A 397 6.67 17.84 16.31
CA CYS A 397 5.85 18.99 15.96
C CYS A 397 4.87 19.33 17.10
N ASP A 398 4.35 20.55 17.06
CA ASP A 398 3.34 21.00 18.01
C ASP A 398 2.01 20.26 17.76
N GLY A 399 1.49 19.59 18.78
CA GLY A 399 0.24 18.83 18.73
C GLY A 399 -0.07 18.16 20.07
N PRO A 400 -1.32 17.70 20.29
CA PRO A 400 -1.69 16.98 21.50
C PRO A 400 -1.06 15.58 21.49
N LEU A 401 0.13 15.46 22.07
CA LEU A 401 0.82 14.17 22.20
C LEU A 401 0.17 13.33 23.31
N PRO A 402 0.02 12.00 23.12
CA PRO A 402 -0.34 11.10 24.20
C PRO A 402 0.62 11.22 25.40
N THR A 403 0.07 11.07 26.60
CA THR A 403 0.87 11.18 27.84
C THR A 403 1.96 10.11 27.85
N GLY A 404 3.20 10.49 28.17
CA GLY A 404 4.32 9.56 28.24
C GLY A 404 5.10 9.38 26.94
N THR A 405 4.62 9.92 25.82
CA THR A 405 5.30 9.85 24.50
C THR A 405 6.79 10.18 24.59
N LEU A 406 7.16 11.31 25.19
CA LEU A 406 8.58 11.72 25.29
C LEU A 406 9.42 10.75 26.14
N ARG A 407 8.82 10.16 27.18
CA ARG A 407 9.49 9.18 28.05
C ARG A 407 9.73 7.88 27.30
N GLU A 408 8.76 7.40 26.54
CA GLU A 408 8.88 6.18 25.75
C GLU A 408 9.91 6.31 24.63
N LEU A 409 9.92 7.45 23.92
CA LEU A 409 10.92 7.74 22.90
C LEU A 409 12.33 7.80 23.48
N ASP A 410 12.51 8.48 24.62
CA ASP A 410 13.80 8.57 25.30
C ASP A 410 14.27 7.20 25.82
N ALA A 411 13.38 6.42 26.46
CA ALA A 411 13.67 5.07 26.91
C ALA A 411 14.03 4.12 25.77
N ALA A 412 13.41 4.29 24.60
CA ALA A 412 13.74 3.55 23.38
C ALA A 412 15.03 4.05 22.68
N GLY A 413 15.62 5.15 23.17
CA GLY A 413 16.83 5.75 22.63
C GLY A 413 16.64 6.45 21.28
N VAL A 414 15.42 6.92 21.00
CA VAL A 414 15.11 7.68 19.79
C VAL A 414 15.71 9.10 19.91
N PRO A 415 16.58 9.52 18.99
CA PRO A 415 17.11 10.88 19.01
C PRO A 415 16.01 11.84 18.54
N PHE A 416 15.50 12.69 19.44
CA PHE A 416 14.47 13.66 19.08
C PHE A 416 14.81 15.10 19.47
N LEU A 417 14.16 16.04 18.77
CA LEU A 417 14.14 17.47 19.05
C LEU A 417 12.68 17.93 19.12
N THR A 418 12.37 18.79 20.07
CA THR A 418 11.02 19.35 20.19
C THR A 418 11.04 20.80 20.65
N GLY A 419 10.10 21.59 20.14
CA GLY A 419 9.71 22.89 20.67
C GLY A 419 8.53 22.81 21.64
N VAL A 420 7.95 21.62 21.83
CA VAL A 420 6.86 21.38 22.76
C VAL A 420 7.39 21.50 24.19
N ARG A 421 6.69 22.27 25.01
CA ARG A 421 7.08 22.46 26.40
C ARG A 421 6.92 21.14 27.17
N PRO A 422 8.00 20.63 27.82
CA PRO A 422 7.93 19.38 28.55
C PRO A 422 7.00 19.45 29.76
N LEU A 423 6.39 18.31 30.09
CA LEU A 423 5.62 18.10 31.30
C LEU A 423 6.55 17.72 32.47
N ARG A 424 6.00 17.77 33.69
CA ARG A 424 6.73 17.33 34.88
C ARG A 424 7.06 15.84 34.77
N GLY A 425 8.34 15.49 34.87
CA GLY A 425 8.80 14.10 34.82
C GLY A 425 9.08 13.58 33.41
N ASP A 426 9.09 14.46 32.40
CA ASP A 426 9.65 14.12 31.09
C ASP A 426 11.19 14.11 31.15
N PRO A 427 11.84 13.04 30.63
CA PRO A 427 13.29 12.90 30.67
C PRO A 427 13.94 13.70 29.55
N VAL A 428 13.85 15.03 29.61
CA VAL A 428 14.38 15.92 28.56
C VAL A 428 15.31 16.99 29.10
N THR A 429 16.29 17.35 28.28
CA THR A 429 17.26 18.41 28.57
C THR A 429 17.09 19.55 27.59
N ARG A 430 17.21 20.79 28.08
CA ARG A 430 17.15 21.99 27.24
C ARG A 430 18.44 22.17 26.46
N LEU A 431 18.34 22.40 25.16
CA LEU A 431 19.47 22.72 24.30
C LEU A 431 19.79 24.23 24.33
N PRO A 432 21.06 24.62 24.18
CA PRO A 432 21.46 26.01 24.03
C PRO A 432 21.11 26.52 22.62
N TRP A 433 19.83 26.83 22.41
CA TRP A 433 19.28 27.29 21.13
C TRP A 433 18.61 28.67 21.26
N ARG A 434 18.37 29.34 20.13
CA ARG A 434 17.80 30.70 20.09
C ARG A 434 16.40 30.75 20.69
N THR A 435 15.63 29.69 20.48
CA THR A 435 14.31 29.45 21.07
C THR A 435 14.37 28.27 22.04
N PRO A 436 13.44 28.15 22.99
CA PRO A 436 13.33 26.96 23.82
C PRO A 436 13.23 25.70 22.95
N LEU A 437 14.23 24.83 23.07
CA LEU A 437 14.36 23.58 22.33
C LEU A 437 14.82 22.50 23.31
N TRP A 438 14.23 21.32 23.22
CA TRP A 438 14.50 20.20 24.11
C TRP A 438 14.88 18.94 23.32
N THR A 439 15.65 18.07 23.97
CA THR A 439 16.06 16.75 23.46
C THR A 439 16.04 15.72 24.58
N GLY A 440 16.06 14.43 24.25
CA GLY A 440 16.12 13.33 25.23
C GLY A 440 17.33 13.42 26.17
N ALA A 441 17.15 13.03 27.42
CA ALA A 441 18.16 13.14 28.48
C ALA A 441 19.06 11.90 28.61
N THR A 442 18.62 10.72 28.17
CA THR A 442 19.35 9.46 28.43
C THR A 442 20.47 9.16 27.44
N ARG A 443 20.56 9.91 26.33
CA ARG A 443 21.56 9.68 25.26
C ARG A 443 22.27 10.94 24.80
N ARG A 444 23.24 10.73 23.89
CA ARG A 444 23.90 11.81 23.16
C ARG A 444 22.83 12.75 22.57
N PRO A 445 22.94 14.07 22.78
CA PRO A 445 22.00 15.03 22.23
C PRO A 445 21.82 14.83 20.73
N ALA A 446 20.58 14.94 20.25
CA ALA A 446 20.32 14.97 18.82
C ALA A 446 21.07 16.15 18.16
N ASP A 447 21.51 15.97 16.93
CA ASP A 447 22.12 17.06 16.14
C ASP A 447 21.12 18.21 16.03
N PRO A 448 21.43 19.43 16.50
CA PRO A 448 20.48 20.54 16.50
C PRO A 448 20.25 21.16 15.11
N ARG A 449 21.04 20.82 14.08
CA ARG A 449 20.91 21.42 12.73
C ARG A 449 19.48 21.33 12.15
N PRO A 450 18.75 20.20 12.26
CA PRO A 450 17.38 20.10 11.76
C PRO A 450 16.36 20.96 12.54
N ALA A 451 16.70 21.50 13.72
CA ALA A 451 15.78 22.35 14.49
C ALA A 451 15.40 23.65 13.76
N ALA A 452 16.21 24.09 12.79
CA ALA A 452 15.95 25.30 12.03
C ALA A 452 14.71 25.18 11.13
N SER A 453 14.39 23.98 10.65
CA SER A 453 13.22 23.73 9.80
C SER A 453 11.97 23.33 10.60
N LEU A 454 12.10 23.07 11.91
CA LEU A 454 11.02 22.57 12.76
C LEU A 454 9.73 23.43 12.68
N PRO A 455 9.75 24.77 12.74
CA PRO A 455 8.52 25.56 12.65
C PRO A 455 7.74 25.33 11.34
N ALA A 456 8.44 25.36 10.20
CA ALA A 456 7.81 25.15 8.89
C ALA A 456 7.32 23.69 8.70
N HIS A 457 7.96 22.71 9.34
CA HIS A 457 7.46 21.34 9.38
C HIS A 457 6.23 21.21 10.28
N ALA A 458 6.22 21.87 11.44
CA ALA A 458 5.12 21.85 12.37
C ALA A 458 3.85 22.44 11.76
N ASP A 459 3.95 23.59 11.09
CA ASP A 459 2.81 24.23 10.40
C ASP A 459 2.22 23.30 9.34
N ARG A 460 3.06 22.76 8.44
CA ARG A 460 2.61 21.84 7.38
C ARG A 460 2.02 20.53 7.95
N CYS A 461 2.57 19.99 9.05
CA CYS A 461 1.99 18.83 9.73
C CYS A 461 0.63 19.15 10.35
N ALA A 462 0.49 20.32 10.99
CA ALA A 462 -0.77 20.75 11.58
C ALA A 462 -1.85 20.95 10.51
N ASP A 463 -1.50 21.56 9.37
CA ASP A 463 -2.40 21.70 8.23
C ASP A 463 -2.80 20.33 7.68
N LEU A 464 -1.85 19.40 7.52
CA LEU A 464 -2.13 18.04 7.04
C LEU A 464 -3.11 17.29 7.95
N VAL A 465 -2.85 17.32 9.27
CA VAL A 465 -3.74 16.71 10.27
C VAL A 465 -5.10 17.38 10.24
N THR A 466 -5.17 18.71 10.16
CA THR A 466 -6.45 19.43 10.12
C THR A 466 -7.26 19.02 8.88
N ALA A 467 -6.67 19.13 7.70
CA ALA A 467 -7.36 18.88 6.43
C ALA A 467 -7.76 17.42 6.24
N LEU A 468 -6.87 16.47 6.56
CA LEU A 468 -7.14 15.05 6.32
C LEU A 468 -7.76 14.37 7.53
N VAL A 469 -7.33 14.62 8.76
CA VAL A 469 -7.85 13.90 9.94
C VAL A 469 -9.15 14.51 10.44
N ALA A 470 -9.17 15.83 10.66
CA ALA A 470 -10.30 16.49 11.32
C ALA A 470 -11.44 16.82 10.34
N GLU A 471 -11.12 17.39 9.18
CA GLU A 471 -12.15 17.91 8.27
C GLU A 471 -12.77 16.84 7.35
N ARG A 472 -11.99 15.83 6.92
CA ARG A 472 -12.38 14.85 5.89
C ARG A 472 -12.50 13.44 6.45
N ARG A 473 -13.43 13.24 7.37
CA ARG A 473 -13.68 11.92 7.95
C ARG A 473 -14.31 10.98 6.92
N ALA A 474 -13.69 9.82 6.70
CA ALA A 474 -14.15 8.77 5.80
C ALA A 474 -15.24 7.89 6.41
N VAL A 475 -15.20 7.62 7.73
CA VAL A 475 -16.19 6.75 8.39
C VAL A 475 -16.55 7.31 9.78
N PRO A 476 -17.33 8.41 9.85
CA PRO A 476 -17.54 9.13 11.09
C PRO A 476 -18.37 8.37 12.15
N LEU A 477 -19.02 7.28 11.77
CA LEU A 477 -19.82 6.44 12.67
C LEU A 477 -19.07 5.18 13.14
N ALA A 478 -17.84 4.94 12.67
CA ALA A 478 -17.01 3.85 13.17
C ALA A 478 -16.40 4.20 14.54
N ALA A 479 -16.37 3.22 15.45
CA ALA A 479 -15.93 3.45 16.84
C ALA A 479 -14.41 3.40 17.04
N ASP A 480 -13.67 2.61 16.24
CA ASP A 480 -12.24 2.32 16.47
C ASP A 480 -11.26 3.13 15.60
N GLY A 481 -11.79 3.89 14.63
CA GLY A 481 -11.02 4.71 13.70
C GLY A 481 -10.01 3.94 12.85
N ALA A 482 -9.99 2.60 12.85
CA ALA A 482 -8.95 1.83 12.16
C ALA A 482 -8.99 2.08 10.65
N LEU A 483 -10.17 1.95 10.05
CA LEU A 483 -10.35 2.24 8.63
C LEU A 483 -10.04 3.70 8.31
N GLU A 484 -10.43 4.64 9.20
CA GLU A 484 -10.13 6.06 9.06
C GLU A 484 -8.61 6.31 8.96
N ARG A 485 -7.82 5.71 9.85
CA ARG A 485 -6.35 5.82 9.83
C ARG A 485 -5.78 5.26 8.53
N THR A 486 -6.14 4.03 8.16
CA THR A 486 -5.62 3.38 6.94
C THR A 486 -5.93 4.17 5.67
N VAL A 487 -7.18 4.60 5.47
CA VAL A 487 -7.51 5.39 4.26
C VAL A 487 -6.88 6.78 4.30
N THR A 488 -6.64 7.36 5.49
CA THR A 488 -5.92 8.62 5.62
C THR A 488 -4.46 8.47 5.21
N LEU A 489 -3.78 7.41 5.65
CA LEU A 489 -2.41 7.09 5.26
C LEU A 489 -2.33 6.91 3.72
N ALA A 490 -3.23 6.12 3.14
CA ALA A 490 -3.28 5.90 1.70
C ALA A 490 -3.54 7.19 0.91
N ALA A 491 -4.50 8.02 1.34
CA ALA A 491 -4.81 9.29 0.69
C ALA A 491 -3.63 10.28 0.79
N ALA A 492 -3.07 10.47 1.98
CA ALA A 492 -1.93 11.36 2.19
C ALA A 492 -0.71 10.92 1.38
N LEU A 493 -0.46 9.62 1.26
CA LEU A 493 0.60 9.07 0.43
C LEU A 493 0.37 9.33 -1.07
N GLY A 494 -0.84 9.09 -1.56
CA GLY A 494 -1.21 9.35 -2.95
C GLY A 494 -1.06 10.83 -3.31
N LEU A 495 -1.56 11.72 -2.44
CA LEU A 495 -1.43 13.17 -2.60
C LEU A 495 0.03 13.63 -2.55
N SER A 496 0.82 13.12 -1.59
CA SER A 496 2.26 13.43 -1.48
C SER A 496 3.01 12.98 -2.73
N THR A 497 2.66 11.81 -3.28
CA THR A 497 3.25 11.29 -4.52
C THR A 497 2.90 12.16 -5.73
N ILE A 498 1.66 12.65 -5.84
CA ILE A 498 1.25 13.59 -6.89
C ILE A 498 2.06 14.89 -6.76
N ALA A 499 2.11 15.47 -5.56
CA ALA A 499 2.82 16.72 -5.31
C ALA A 499 4.32 16.59 -5.62
N TRP A 500 4.92 15.50 -5.15
CA TRP A 500 6.31 15.17 -5.42
C TRP A 500 6.59 15.03 -6.92
N THR A 501 5.76 14.29 -7.64
CA THR A 501 5.93 14.04 -9.08
C THR A 501 5.85 15.31 -9.90
N LEU A 502 4.94 16.23 -9.54
CA LEU A 502 4.67 17.41 -10.35
C LEU A 502 5.55 18.61 -9.99
N TRP A 503 5.97 18.75 -8.73
CA TRP A 503 6.42 20.04 -8.20
C TRP A 503 7.74 20.03 -7.44
N ARG A 504 8.32 18.86 -7.09
CA ARG A 504 9.55 18.78 -6.28
C ARG A 504 10.74 19.61 -6.80
N ASP A 505 10.82 19.82 -8.12
CA ASP A 505 11.92 20.56 -8.75
C ASP A 505 11.71 22.09 -8.71
N ARG A 506 10.54 22.56 -8.24
CA ARG A 506 10.13 23.98 -8.29
C ARG A 506 9.69 24.54 -6.94
N GLU A 507 9.12 23.71 -6.09
CA GLU A 507 8.61 24.07 -4.77
C GLU A 507 8.70 22.86 -3.84
N THR A 508 8.60 23.12 -2.53
CA THR A 508 8.58 22.03 -1.54
C THR A 508 7.30 21.20 -1.72
N PRO A 509 7.40 19.88 -1.94
CA PRO A 509 6.23 19.03 -2.08
C PRO A 509 5.34 19.08 -0.83
N ASP A 510 4.04 19.18 -1.07
CA ASP A 510 3.01 19.22 -0.05
C ASP A 510 1.73 18.53 -0.55
N PRO A 511 1.23 17.48 0.13
CA PRO A 511 -0.01 16.80 -0.24
C PRO A 511 -1.22 17.73 -0.33
N LEU A 512 -1.28 18.80 0.48
CA LEU A 512 -2.42 19.71 0.44
C LEU A 512 -2.42 20.59 -0.81
N SER A 513 -1.25 20.86 -1.39
CA SER A 513 -1.15 21.49 -2.70
C SER A 513 -1.78 20.62 -3.80
N ALA A 514 -1.61 19.28 -3.72
CA ALA A 514 -2.28 18.36 -4.64
C ALA A 514 -3.78 18.33 -4.42
N LEU A 515 -4.21 18.26 -3.17
CA LEU A 515 -5.61 18.29 -2.78
C LEU A 515 -6.31 19.54 -3.35
N HIS A 516 -5.76 20.73 -3.10
CA HIS A 516 -6.38 21.98 -3.53
C HIS A 516 -6.35 22.20 -5.04
N ARG A 517 -5.24 21.87 -5.73
CA ARG A 517 -5.10 22.15 -7.18
C ARG A 517 -5.95 21.24 -8.07
N PHE A 518 -6.38 20.09 -7.56
CA PHE A 518 -7.18 19.10 -8.29
C PHE A 518 -8.56 18.85 -7.69
N ALA A 519 -8.95 19.54 -6.59
CA ALA A 519 -10.24 19.35 -5.94
C ALA A 519 -11.43 19.52 -6.89
N ASP A 520 -11.37 20.54 -7.75
CA ASP A 520 -12.40 20.91 -8.74
C ASP A 520 -12.12 20.37 -10.16
N LEU A 521 -11.17 19.44 -10.30
CA LEU A 521 -10.90 18.83 -11.61
C LEU A 521 -12.00 17.81 -11.91
N GLU A 522 -13.03 18.22 -12.65
CA GLU A 522 -14.12 17.33 -13.04
C GLU A 522 -13.64 16.18 -13.96
N ALA A 523 -14.46 15.13 -14.09
CA ALA A 523 -14.24 14.07 -15.07
C ALA A 523 -15.54 13.41 -15.50
N THR A 524 -15.49 12.72 -16.63
CA THR A 524 -16.56 11.83 -17.08
C THR A 524 -16.09 10.38 -16.99
N VAL A 525 -16.84 9.54 -16.27
CA VAL A 525 -16.49 8.16 -15.97
C VAL A 525 -17.41 7.22 -16.73
N ARG A 526 -16.86 6.37 -17.59
CA ARG A 526 -17.60 5.35 -18.34
C ARG A 526 -17.23 3.95 -17.84
N PHE A 527 -18.24 3.20 -17.42
CA PHE A 527 -18.10 1.80 -17.01
C PHE A 527 -18.29 0.88 -18.21
N GLU A 528 -17.27 0.08 -18.49
CA GLU A 528 -17.28 -0.98 -19.49
C GLU A 528 -17.08 -2.33 -18.79
N ARG A 529 -17.23 -3.41 -19.56
CA ARG A 529 -17.06 -4.77 -19.06
C ARG A 529 -15.64 -5.04 -18.56
N ALA A 530 -14.62 -4.58 -19.30
CA ALA A 530 -13.21 -4.85 -18.99
C ALA A 530 -12.46 -3.64 -18.42
N ALA A 531 -13.04 -2.44 -18.50
CA ALA A 531 -12.36 -1.21 -18.11
C ALA A 531 -13.33 -0.18 -17.51
N VAL A 532 -12.78 0.76 -16.76
CA VAL A 532 -13.43 2.01 -16.38
C VAL A 532 -12.62 3.14 -16.99
N ARG A 533 -13.25 3.94 -17.85
CA ARG A 533 -12.58 5.04 -18.55
C ARG A 533 -12.88 6.35 -17.84
N VAL A 534 -11.83 7.08 -17.47
CA VAL A 534 -11.92 8.40 -16.85
C VAL A 534 -11.44 9.43 -17.86
N ARG A 535 -12.37 10.24 -18.36
CA ARG A 535 -12.07 11.34 -19.28
C ARG A 535 -11.92 12.63 -18.50
N VAL A 536 -10.73 13.23 -18.56
CA VAL A 536 -10.37 14.45 -17.82
C VAL A 536 -10.33 15.63 -18.81
N PRO A 537 -10.89 16.80 -18.44
CA PRO A 537 -10.87 17.98 -19.29
C PRO A 537 -9.46 18.37 -19.73
N MET A 538 -9.29 18.59 -21.03
CA MET A 538 -8.03 19.04 -21.58
C MET A 538 -7.68 20.45 -21.09
N GLY A 539 -6.39 20.70 -20.85
CA GLY A 539 -5.90 21.99 -20.37
C GLY A 539 -4.57 21.86 -19.65
N ARG A 540 -4.17 22.92 -18.93
CA ARG A 540 -2.89 22.96 -18.20
C ARG A 540 -2.77 21.83 -17.17
N ARG A 541 -3.83 21.60 -16.38
CA ARG A 541 -3.89 20.52 -15.38
C ARG A 541 -3.71 19.14 -16.00
N HIS A 542 -4.44 18.85 -17.08
CA HIS A 542 -4.28 17.62 -17.85
C HIS A 542 -2.86 17.47 -18.41
N ALA A 543 -2.29 18.53 -19.01
CA ALA A 543 -0.93 18.48 -19.56
C ALA A 543 0.13 18.21 -18.48
N ASP A 544 -0.04 18.77 -17.28
CA ASP A 544 0.85 18.51 -16.15
C ASP A 544 0.71 17.06 -15.65
N LEU A 545 -0.52 16.55 -15.50
CA LEU A 545 -0.78 15.15 -15.13
C LEU A 545 -0.22 14.16 -16.17
N LEU A 546 -0.42 14.44 -17.47
CA LEU A 546 0.10 13.61 -18.56
C LEU A 546 1.63 13.59 -18.56
N ARG A 547 2.27 14.75 -18.46
CA ARG A 547 3.74 14.85 -18.41
C ARG A 547 4.33 14.16 -17.19
N GLY A 548 3.61 14.19 -16.07
CA GLY A 548 3.97 13.48 -14.84
C GLY A 548 3.66 11.97 -14.86
N GLY A 549 3.07 11.44 -15.93
CA GLY A 549 2.66 10.04 -16.01
C GLY A 549 1.59 9.64 -14.98
N LEU A 550 0.79 10.61 -14.52
CA LEU A 550 -0.31 10.39 -13.56
C LEU A 550 -1.61 9.96 -14.24
N LEU A 551 -1.65 10.00 -15.58
CA LEU A 551 -2.75 9.50 -16.42
C LEU A 551 -2.40 8.16 -17.08
N ALA A 552 -1.43 7.42 -16.53
CA ALA A 552 -1.14 6.07 -17.01
C ALA A 552 -2.26 5.10 -16.60
N ASP A 553 -2.56 4.13 -17.45
CA ASP A 553 -3.54 3.09 -17.17
C ASP A 553 -3.12 2.25 -15.95
N VAL A 554 -4.11 1.87 -15.15
CA VAL A 554 -3.94 1.05 -13.94
C VAL A 554 -4.70 -0.25 -14.15
N ALA A 555 -3.99 -1.37 -14.22
CA ALA A 555 -4.60 -2.69 -14.35
C ALA A 555 -5.16 -3.19 -13.01
N ASP A 556 -6.03 -4.20 -13.08
CA ASP A 556 -6.43 -5.05 -11.96
C ASP A 556 -6.96 -4.32 -10.71
N VAL A 557 -7.72 -3.24 -10.89
CA VAL A 557 -8.22 -2.42 -9.77
C VAL A 557 -9.18 -3.25 -8.89
N PRO A 558 -8.85 -3.56 -7.61
CA PRO A 558 -9.56 -4.56 -6.83
C PRO A 558 -11.04 -4.27 -6.62
N TRP A 559 -11.38 -3.03 -6.29
CA TRP A 559 -12.77 -2.62 -6.06
C TRP A 559 -13.58 -2.43 -7.35
N LEU A 560 -12.93 -2.46 -8.52
CA LEU A 560 -13.62 -2.47 -9.81
C LEU A 560 -13.74 -3.90 -10.37
N GLY A 561 -13.50 -4.93 -9.54
CA GLY A 561 -13.54 -6.32 -9.97
C GLY A 561 -12.44 -6.65 -10.97
N GLY A 562 -11.23 -6.11 -10.76
CA GLY A 562 -10.08 -6.35 -11.64
C GLY A 562 -10.11 -5.61 -12.97
N ARG A 563 -11.10 -4.75 -13.22
CA ARG A 563 -11.13 -3.92 -14.43
C ARG A 563 -9.95 -2.95 -14.45
N ALA A 564 -9.45 -2.68 -15.66
CA ALA A 564 -8.45 -1.64 -15.85
C ALA A 564 -9.08 -0.25 -15.70
N LEU A 565 -8.42 0.66 -14.99
CA LEU A 565 -8.75 2.08 -14.99
C LEU A 565 -7.90 2.80 -16.03
N THR A 566 -8.54 3.41 -17.02
CA THR A 566 -7.84 4.10 -18.11
C THR A 566 -8.15 5.58 -18.11
N PHE A 567 -7.17 6.40 -18.48
CA PHE A 567 -7.34 7.86 -18.54
C PHE A 567 -7.29 8.36 -19.98
N SER A 568 -8.13 9.35 -20.28
CA SER A 568 -8.13 10.02 -21.58
C SER A 568 -8.41 11.51 -21.41
N GLY A 569 -8.00 12.32 -22.39
CA GLY A 569 -8.39 13.73 -22.46
C GLY A 569 -9.71 13.91 -23.20
N GLY A 570 -10.57 14.83 -22.73
CA GLY A 570 -11.69 15.35 -23.51
C GLY A 570 -12.87 15.86 -22.71
#